data_AF-A0A942JWH1-F1
#
_entry.id   AF-A0A942JWH1-F1
#
_cell.length_a   1.000
_cell.length_b   1.000
_cell.length_c   1.000
_cell.angle_alpha   90.00
_cell.angle_beta   90.00
_cell.angle_gamma   90.00
#
_symmetry.space_group_name_H-M   'P 1'
#
loop_
_entity.id
_entity.type
_entity.pdbx_description
1 polymer ?
#
loop_
_entity_poly.entity_id
_entity_poly.type
_entity_poly.pdbx_seq_one_letter_code
_entity_poly.pdbx_strand_id
1 'polypeptide(L)'
;MKARISQMFQLLVAIAAWLAFAAMWWWAFALRGPIEDQLRDIAAIAAFSLLVVVSTSLWVRYNVRLYHRKGPRMRIPDGGHDYSRDTLDRTVIADFDTLAYERFVIVRVLEGPNGPIKSYEPGTRPPATTDEKEASCTTSCSA
;
A
#
# COMPACT_ATOMS: atom_id res chain seq x y z
N MET A 1 18.70 29.08 -8.17
CA MET A 1 19.54 28.82 -9.36
C MET A 1 20.03 27.37 -9.43
N LYS A 2 20.60 26.79 -8.35
CA LYS A 2 21.09 25.40 -8.29
C LYS A 2 20.07 24.31 -8.72
N ALA A 3 18.79 24.47 -8.36
CA ALA A 3 17.74 23.51 -8.73
C ALA A 3 17.51 23.39 -10.25
N ARG A 4 17.60 24.50 -11.01
CA ARG A 4 17.46 24.48 -12.48
C ARG A 4 18.64 23.83 -13.19
N ILE A 5 19.85 24.00 -12.64
CA ILE A 5 21.08 23.38 -13.16
C ILE A 5 21.03 21.86 -12.99
N SER A 6 20.54 21.37 -11.86
CA SER A 6 20.32 19.94 -11.63
C SER A 6 19.31 19.34 -12.61
N GLN A 7 18.21 20.04 -12.90
CA GLN A 7 17.20 19.56 -13.86
C GLN A 7 17.71 19.57 -15.30
N MET A 8 18.45 20.61 -15.72
CA MET A 8 19.09 20.64 -17.04
C MET A 8 20.12 19.53 -17.21
N PHE A 9 20.95 19.28 -16.19
CA PHE A 9 21.92 18.19 -16.23
C PHE A 9 21.24 16.82 -16.32
N GLN A 10 20.20 16.57 -15.51
CA GLN A 10 19.41 15.34 -15.60
C GLN A 10 18.76 15.16 -16.98
N LEU A 11 18.24 16.25 -17.57
CA LEU A 11 17.67 16.21 -18.91
C LEU A 11 18.74 15.88 -19.97
N LEU A 12 19.92 16.50 -19.89
CA LEU A 12 21.02 16.22 -20.81
C LEU A 12 21.53 14.79 -20.68
N VAL A 13 21.67 14.28 -19.45
CA VAL A 13 22.05 12.89 -19.19
C VAL A 13 20.99 11.93 -19.73
N ALA A 14 19.71 12.24 -19.54
CA ALA A 14 18.62 11.44 -20.08
C ALA A 14 18.65 11.41 -21.61
N ILE A 15 18.82 12.56 -22.27
CA ILE A 15 18.94 12.66 -23.73
C ILE A 15 20.15 11.86 -24.22
N ALA A 16 21.32 12.03 -23.58
CA ALA A 16 22.54 11.31 -23.95
C ALA A 16 22.38 9.79 -23.80
N ALA A 17 21.73 9.33 -22.72
CA ALA A 17 21.45 7.92 -22.50
C ALA A 17 20.51 7.34 -23.56
N TRP A 18 19.46 8.09 -23.95
CA TRP A 18 18.55 7.68 -25.02
C TRP A 18 19.22 7.61 -26.39
N LEU A 19 20.07 8.59 -26.71
CA LEU A 19 20.85 8.58 -27.96
C LEU A 19 21.83 7.41 -27.98
N ALA A 20 22.54 7.15 -26.87
CA ALA A 20 23.45 6.02 -26.75
C ALA A 20 22.72 4.69 -26.88
N PHE A 21 21.55 4.55 -26.24
CA PHE A 21 20.69 3.38 -26.37
C PHE A 21 20.23 3.17 -27.81
N ALA A 22 19.72 4.21 -28.48
CA ALA A 22 19.28 4.13 -29.87
C ALA A 22 20.43 3.77 -30.82
N ALA A 23 21.62 4.35 -30.63
CA ALA A 23 22.80 4.04 -31.43
C ALA A 23 23.27 2.60 -31.22
N MET A 24 23.33 2.14 -29.97
CA MET A 24 23.70 0.75 -29.64
C MET A 24 22.67 -0.24 -30.20
N TRP A 25 21.38 0.08 -30.09
CA TRP A 25 20.30 -0.72 -30.63
C TRP A 25 20.37 -0.82 -32.15
N TRP A 26 20.57 0.32 -32.84
CA TRP A 26 20.75 0.37 -34.29
C TRP A 26 21.96 -0.44 -34.73
N TRP A 27 23.08 -0.33 -34.01
CA TRP A 27 24.28 -1.11 -34.28
C TRP A 27 24.03 -2.63 -34.10
N ALA A 28 23.37 -3.03 -33.02
CA ALA A 28 23.00 -4.42 -32.78
C ALA A 28 22.04 -4.98 -33.85
N PHE A 29 21.10 -4.17 -34.31
CA PHE A 29 20.16 -4.52 -35.38
C PHE A 29 20.87 -4.65 -36.73
N ALA A 30 21.77 -3.72 -37.06
CA ALA A 30 22.55 -3.74 -38.29
C ALA A 30 23.51 -4.95 -38.38
N LEU A 31 24.06 -5.39 -37.24
CA LEU A 31 24.97 -6.54 -37.16
C LEU A 31 24.26 -7.89 -37.27
N ARG A 32 23.02 -8.01 -36.76
CA ARG A 32 22.31 -9.30 -36.68
C ARG A 32 21.31 -9.54 -37.80
N GLY A 33 20.90 -8.48 -38.51
CA GLY A 33 19.90 -8.54 -39.57
C GLY A 33 18.49 -8.86 -39.03
N PRO A 34 17.42 -8.36 -39.67
CA PRO A 34 16.06 -8.67 -39.24
C PRO A 34 15.75 -10.14 -39.52
N ILE A 35 15.53 -10.91 -38.47
CA ILE A 35 14.82 -12.19 -38.56
C ILE A 35 13.33 -11.84 -38.74
N GLU A 36 12.64 -12.42 -39.72
CA GLU A 36 11.27 -12.01 -40.13
C GLU A 36 10.27 -11.91 -38.96
N ASP A 37 10.37 -12.79 -37.96
CA ASP A 37 9.49 -12.77 -36.78
C ASP A 37 9.80 -11.65 -35.78
N GLN A 38 11.02 -11.11 -35.80
CA GLN A 38 11.49 -10.14 -34.80
C GLN A 38 10.84 -8.76 -34.95
N LEU A 39 10.52 -8.36 -36.19
CA LEU A 39 9.79 -7.11 -36.46
C LEU A 39 8.35 -7.19 -35.94
N ARG A 40 7.70 -8.35 -36.06
CA ARG A 40 6.35 -8.59 -35.55
C ARG A 40 6.34 -8.51 -34.02
N ASP A 41 7.32 -9.12 -33.37
CA ASP A 41 7.42 -9.14 -31.91
C ASP A 41 7.72 -7.73 -31.35
N ILE A 42 8.62 -6.98 -32.00
CA ILE A 42 8.89 -5.58 -31.63
C ILE A 42 7.64 -4.72 -31.82
N ALA A 43 6.92 -4.88 -32.94
CA ALA A 43 5.67 -4.16 -33.19
C ALA A 43 4.59 -4.50 -32.16
N ALA A 44 4.47 -5.78 -31.77
CA ALA A 44 3.53 -6.22 -30.75
C ALA A 44 3.87 -5.63 -29.37
N ILE A 45 5.14 -5.65 -28.96
CA ILE A 45 5.59 -5.04 -27.71
C ILE A 45 5.37 -3.53 -27.72
N ALA A 46 5.68 -2.85 -28.83
CA ALA A 46 5.47 -1.42 -28.97
C ALA A 46 3.98 -1.06 -28.89
N ALA A 47 3.11 -1.80 -29.58
CA ALA A 47 1.67 -1.60 -29.55
C ALA A 47 1.09 -1.84 -28.15
N PHE A 48 1.51 -2.91 -27.47
CA PHE A 48 1.09 -3.21 -26.11
C PHE A 48 1.57 -2.13 -25.13
N SER A 49 2.82 -1.69 -25.24
CA SER A 49 3.37 -0.63 -24.40
C SER A 49 2.61 0.68 -24.60
N LEU A 50 2.30 1.03 -25.85
CA LEU A 50 1.49 2.20 -26.17
C LEU A 50 0.08 2.09 -25.57
N LEU A 51 -0.57 0.93 -25.71
CA LEU A 51 -1.88 0.66 -25.13
C LEU A 51 -1.87 0.89 -23.60
N VAL A 52 -0.87 0.36 -22.91
CA VAL A 52 -0.69 0.55 -21.46
C VAL A 52 -0.54 2.03 -21.13
N VAL A 53 0.38 2.75 -21.80
CA VAL A 53 0.61 4.18 -21.53
C VAL A 53 -0.66 5.00 -21.76
N VAL A 54 -1.39 4.76 -22.84
CA VAL A 54 -2.64 5.46 -23.16
C VAL A 54 -3.72 5.14 -22.12
N SER A 55 -3.89 3.87 -21.77
CA SER A 55 -4.90 3.42 -20.81
C SER A 55 -4.64 3.97 -19.42
N THR A 56 -3.39 3.90 -18.95
CA THR A 56 -2.98 4.49 -17.66
C THR A 56 -3.16 6.00 -17.68
N SER A 57 -2.80 6.69 -18.76
CA SER A 57 -2.98 8.15 -18.88
C SER A 57 -4.45 8.56 -18.84
N LEU A 58 -5.32 7.82 -19.54
CA LEU A 58 -6.77 8.00 -19.51
C LEU A 58 -7.33 7.75 -18.10
N TRP A 59 -6.88 6.69 -17.44
CA TRP A 59 -7.29 6.35 -16.08
C TRP A 59 -6.87 7.44 -15.08
N VAL A 60 -5.63 7.93 -15.15
CA VAL A 60 -5.14 9.05 -14.32
C VAL A 60 -5.99 10.29 -14.58
N ARG A 61 -6.21 10.66 -15.84
CA ARG A 61 -7.04 11.83 -16.22
C ARG A 61 -8.47 11.69 -15.70
N TYR A 62 -9.05 10.48 -15.76
CA TYR A 62 -10.37 10.20 -15.21
C TYR A 62 -10.42 10.40 -13.69
N ASN A 63 -9.43 9.87 -12.96
CA ASN A 63 -9.35 10.01 -11.50
C ASN A 63 -9.14 11.46 -11.07
N VAL A 64 -8.26 12.20 -11.77
CA VAL A 64 -8.05 13.63 -11.52
C VAL A 64 -9.34 14.41 -11.78
N ARG A 65 -10.05 14.11 -12.87
CA ARG A 65 -11.37 14.73 -13.16
C ARG A 65 -12.39 14.40 -12.07
N LEU A 66 -12.40 13.16 -11.57
CA LEU A 66 -13.29 12.75 -10.49
C LEU A 66 -12.95 13.51 -9.19
N TYR A 67 -11.66 13.66 -8.89
CA TYR A 67 -11.18 14.41 -7.73
C TYR A 67 -11.56 15.88 -7.81
N HIS A 68 -11.36 16.55 -8.95
CA HIS A 68 -11.81 17.94 -9.12
C HIS A 68 -13.32 18.11 -9.03
N ARG A 69 -14.11 17.11 -9.45
CA ARG A 69 -15.58 17.14 -9.37
C ARG A 69 -16.12 16.88 -7.96
N LYS A 70 -15.55 15.90 -7.26
CA LYS A 70 -16.02 15.48 -5.92
C LYS A 70 -15.31 16.20 -4.78
N GLY A 71 -14.21 16.87 -5.06
CA GLY A 71 -13.34 17.47 -4.06
C GLY A 71 -12.55 16.45 -3.25
N PRO A 72 -11.73 16.92 -2.30
CA PRO A 72 -11.06 16.07 -1.32
C PRO A 72 -12.12 15.30 -0.51
N ARG A 73 -11.90 14.00 -0.27
CA ARG A 73 -12.76 13.21 0.62
C ARG A 73 -12.58 13.72 2.06
N MET A 74 -13.40 14.69 2.44
CA MET A 74 -13.30 15.38 3.74
C MET A 74 -14.04 14.64 4.86
N ARG A 75 -14.86 13.64 4.53
CA ARG A 75 -15.64 12.87 5.49
C ARG A 75 -15.58 11.40 5.10
N ILE A 76 -15.01 10.59 6.00
CA ILE A 76 -15.30 9.16 6.06
C ILE A 76 -16.76 9.08 6.50
N PRO A 77 -17.64 8.30 5.85
CA PRO A 77 -18.97 8.08 6.39
C PRO A 77 -18.83 7.62 7.84
N ASP A 78 -19.61 8.18 8.76
CA ASP A 78 -19.73 7.67 10.12
C ASP A 78 -20.37 6.27 10.04
N GLY A 79 -19.57 5.29 9.66
CA GLY A 79 -19.88 3.89 9.87
C GLY A 79 -19.85 3.72 11.38
N GLY A 80 -21.03 3.78 12.01
CA GLY A 80 -21.20 3.39 13.40
C GLY A 80 -20.80 1.92 13.52
N HIS A 81 -19.51 1.68 13.72
CA HIS A 81 -19.00 0.37 14.04
C HIS A 81 -19.41 0.09 15.48
N ASP A 82 -20.37 -0.82 15.65
CA ASP A 82 -20.75 -1.32 16.96
C ASP A 82 -19.62 -2.21 17.48
N TYR A 83 -18.74 -1.61 18.29
CA TYR A 83 -17.65 -2.32 18.97
C TYR A 83 -18.09 -2.96 20.29
N SER A 84 -19.40 -3.08 20.57
CA SER A 84 -19.90 -3.75 21.79
C SER A 84 -19.57 -5.25 21.82
N ARG A 85 -19.29 -5.84 20.66
CA ARG A 85 -18.86 -7.23 20.52
C ARG A 85 -17.63 -7.36 19.66
N ASP A 86 -16.76 -8.29 20.02
CA ASP A 86 -15.62 -8.64 19.18
C ASP A 86 -16.00 -9.66 18.10
N THR A 87 -15.04 -10.01 17.22
CA THR A 87 -15.24 -10.99 16.14
C THR A 87 -15.56 -12.41 16.65
N LEU A 88 -15.36 -12.68 17.93
CA LEU A 88 -15.71 -13.94 18.59
C LEU A 88 -16.98 -13.82 19.43
N ASP A 89 -17.79 -12.78 19.16
CA ASP A 89 -19.06 -12.48 19.82
C ASP A 89 -18.93 -12.23 21.34
N ARG A 90 -17.72 -11.91 21.82
CA ARG A 90 -17.48 -11.59 23.23
C ARG A 90 -17.85 -10.15 23.51
N THR A 91 -18.52 -9.91 24.63
CA THR A 91 -18.86 -8.55 25.07
C THR A 91 -17.58 -7.76 25.34
N VAL A 92 -17.49 -6.58 24.74
CA VAL A 92 -16.37 -5.65 24.90
C VAL A 92 -16.79 -4.53 25.86
N ILE A 93 -16.00 -4.33 26.90
CA ILE A 93 -16.12 -3.20 27.82
C ILE A 93 -14.90 -2.32 27.59
N ALA A 94 -15.10 -1.17 26.94
CA ALA A 94 -14.06 -0.22 26.62
C ALA A 94 -14.62 1.20 26.58
N ASP A 95 -13.88 2.13 27.15
CA ASP A 95 -14.08 3.56 26.91
C ASP A 95 -13.14 3.99 25.77
N PHE A 96 -13.62 3.86 24.54
CA PHE A 96 -12.80 4.14 23.35
C PHE A 96 -12.39 5.61 23.25
N ASP A 97 -13.18 6.54 23.79
CA ASP A 97 -12.85 7.97 23.75
C ASP A 97 -11.64 8.27 24.63
N THR A 98 -11.60 7.68 25.83
CA THR A 98 -10.44 7.81 26.71
C THR A 98 -9.23 7.04 26.15
N LEU A 99 -9.43 5.80 25.67
CA LEU A 99 -8.36 4.95 25.17
C LEU A 99 -7.70 5.47 23.88
N ALA A 100 -8.40 6.28 23.07
CA ALA A 100 -7.86 6.83 21.83
C ALA A 100 -6.62 7.72 22.05
N TYR A 101 -6.46 8.28 23.25
CA TYR A 101 -5.34 9.14 23.62
C TYR A 101 -4.29 8.43 24.48
N GLU A 102 -4.52 7.16 24.84
CA GLU A 102 -3.64 6.40 25.71
C GLU A 102 -2.48 5.76 24.95
N ARG A 103 -1.28 5.80 25.56
CA ARG A 103 -0.07 5.25 24.93
C ARG A 103 0.02 3.73 25.09
N PHE A 104 -0.60 3.19 26.12
CA PHE A 104 -0.65 1.76 26.40
C PHE A 104 -2.07 1.40 26.80
N VAL A 105 -2.56 0.25 26.33
CA VAL A 105 -3.88 -0.28 26.65
C VAL A 105 -3.70 -1.72 27.11
N ILE A 106 -4.18 -2.03 28.32
CA ILE A 106 -4.19 -3.38 28.85
C ILE A 106 -5.50 -4.03 28.43
N VAL A 107 -5.37 -5.17 27.75
CA VAL A 107 -6.51 -5.98 27.32
C VAL A 107 -6.61 -7.20 28.25
N ARG A 108 -7.76 -7.36 28.91
CA ARG A 108 -8.03 -8.51 29.79
C ARG A 108 -9.22 -9.30 29.26
N VAL A 109 -9.15 -10.61 29.38
CA VAL A 109 -10.31 -11.50 29.19
C VAL A 109 -10.74 -11.95 30.58
N LEU A 110 -11.96 -11.58 30.96
CA LEU A 110 -12.57 -11.87 32.25
C LEU A 110 -13.69 -12.89 32.04
N GLU A 111 -13.97 -13.71 33.05
CA GLU A 111 -15.19 -14.52 33.05
C GLU A 111 -16.36 -13.67 33.52
N GLY A 112 -17.40 -13.59 32.69
CA GLY A 112 -18.64 -12.89 32.99
C GLY A 112 -19.82 -13.85 33.15
N PRO A 113 -20.97 -13.36 33.64
CA PRO A 113 -22.17 -14.17 33.85
C PRO A 113 -22.75 -14.77 32.56
N ASN A 114 -22.44 -14.18 31.40
CA ASN A 114 -22.89 -14.62 30.08
C ASN A 114 -21.73 -15.15 29.19
N GLY A 115 -20.59 -15.51 29.80
CA GLY A 115 -19.40 -15.96 29.08
C GLY A 115 -18.24 -14.96 29.16
N PRO A 116 -17.18 -15.17 28.36
CA PRO A 116 -15.96 -14.37 28.44
C PRO A 116 -16.19 -12.92 27.96
N ILE A 117 -15.74 -11.96 28.77
CA ILE A 117 -15.82 -10.52 28.53
C ILE A 117 -14.41 -9.99 28.24
N LYS A 118 -14.29 -9.09 27.26
CA LYS A 118 -13.02 -8.43 26.93
C LYS A 118 -13.02 -7.00 27.48
N SER A 119 -12.20 -6.74 28.48
CA SER A 119 -12.02 -5.41 29.09
C SER A 119 -10.78 -4.71 28.52
N TYR A 120 -10.88 -3.42 28.27
CA TYR A 120 -9.80 -2.55 27.82
C TYR A 120 -9.63 -1.40 28.81
N GLU A 121 -8.44 -1.30 29.40
CA GLU A 121 -8.13 -0.30 30.42
C GLU A 121 -6.85 0.46 30.04
N PRO A 122 -6.74 1.75 30.40
CA PRO A 122 -5.48 2.49 30.27
C PRO A 122 -4.33 1.75 30.98
N GLY A 123 -3.25 1.54 30.25
CA GLY A 123 -2.06 0.88 30.73
C GLY A 123 -0.96 1.88 31.06
N THR A 124 -0.09 1.52 32.00
CA THR A 124 1.23 2.14 32.11
C THR A 124 2.20 1.40 31.20
N ARG A 125 3.30 2.07 30.82
CA ARG A 125 4.40 1.45 30.08
C ARG A 125 4.79 0.15 30.81
N PRO A 126 4.71 -1.02 30.17
CA PRO A 126 5.18 -2.24 30.81
C PRO A 126 6.65 -2.05 31.20
N PRO A 127 7.07 -2.51 32.39
CA PRO A 127 8.49 -2.51 32.75
C PRO A 127 9.26 -3.22 31.65
N ALA A 128 10.51 -2.82 31.41
CA ALA A 128 11.39 -3.48 30.46
C ALA A 128 11.72 -4.89 30.99
N THR A 129 10.79 -5.83 30.83
CA THR A 129 10.96 -7.24 31.20
C THR A 129 11.34 -8.01 29.95
N THR A 130 12.51 -8.64 30.01
CA THR A 130 13.09 -9.64 29.10
C THR A 130 12.30 -10.94 28.97
N ASP A 131 11.01 -10.95 29.29
CA ASP A 131 10.18 -12.15 29.23
C ASP A 131 9.02 -11.94 28.25
N GLU A 132 9.36 -12.14 26.98
CA GLU A 132 8.42 -12.47 25.92
C GLU A 132 7.75 -13.80 26.27
N LYS A 133 6.71 -13.77 27.12
CA LYS A 133 5.74 -14.87 27.14
C LYS A 133 4.91 -14.77 25.88
N GLU A 134 5.41 -15.40 24.83
CA GLU A 134 4.59 -15.83 23.70
C GLU A 134 3.28 -16.42 24.24
N ALA A 135 2.17 -15.76 23.93
CA ALA A 135 0.88 -16.40 24.01
C ALA A 135 0.89 -17.52 22.96
N SER A 136 1.37 -18.70 23.38
CA SER A 136 1.33 -19.93 22.61
C SER A 136 -0.14 -20.26 22.35
N CYS A 137 -0.62 -19.93 21.15
CA CYS A 137 -1.84 -20.51 20.60
C CYS A 137 -1.61 -22.02 20.47
N THR A 138 -2.04 -22.78 21.47
CA THR A 138 -2.16 -24.23 21.35
C THR A 138 -3.31 -24.53 20.40
N THR A 139 -2.99 -24.69 19.11
CA THR A 139 -3.89 -25.24 18.10
C THR A 139 -4.14 -26.71 18.43
N SER A 140 -5.20 -27.01 19.17
CA SER A 140 -5.77 -28.34 19.22
C SER A 140 -6.63 -28.56 17.97
N CYS A 141 -6.00 -29.05 16.89
CA CYS A 141 -6.72 -29.70 15.81
C CYS A 141 -6.93 -31.17 16.19
N SER A 142 -8.16 -31.53 16.51
CA SER A 142 -8.59 -32.93 16.62
C SER A 142 -8.74 -33.51 15.21
N ALA A 143 -8.18 -34.71 15.03
CA ALA A 143 -8.26 -35.54 13.83
C ALA A 143 -9.66 -36.15 13.63
#